data_AF-A0A800BMG1-F1
#
_entry.id   AF-A0A800BMG1-F1
#
_cell.length_a   1.000
_cell.length_b   1.000
_cell.length_c   1.000
_cell.angle_alpha   90.00
_cell.angle_beta   90.00
_cell.angle_gamma   90.00
#
_symmetry.space_group_name_H-M   'P 1'
#
loop_
_entity.id
_entity.type
_entity.pdbx_description
1 polymer ?
#
loop_
_entity_poly.entity_id
_entity_poly.type
_entity_poly.pdbx_seq_one_letter_code
_entity_poly.pdbx_strand_id
1 'polypeptide(L)'
;LSGKRVDGRSDIFSLGVVLFELLTGQKPFMASDITTLMYLIAQEPHPSPRSIDPSIPLVVEKIIDKALEKDPDNRYQRADQMAEHLRRVIAKLDELAQQ
;
A
#
# COMPACT_ATOMS: atom_id res chain seq x y z
N LEU A 1 -14.74 -3.78 15.20
CA LEU A 1 -14.87 -3.99 13.74
C LEU A 1 -16.26 -3.52 13.32
N SER A 2 -16.38 -2.26 12.90
CA SER A 2 -17.65 -1.74 12.38
C SER A 2 -17.92 -2.42 11.04
N GLY A 3 -19.02 -3.16 10.91
CA GLY A 3 -19.46 -3.80 9.65
C GLY A 3 -19.89 -2.78 8.60
N LYS A 4 -18.99 -1.87 8.20
CA LYS A 4 -19.21 -0.96 7.07
C LYS A 4 -19.34 -1.79 5.80
N ARG A 5 -20.17 -1.33 4.85
CA ARG A 5 -20.28 -1.98 3.54
C ARG A 5 -18.90 -2.05 2.90
N VAL A 6 -18.49 -3.28 2.58
CA VAL A 6 -17.28 -3.55 1.81
C VAL A 6 -17.56 -3.17 0.35
N ASP A 7 -16.66 -2.41 -0.25
CA ASP A 7 -16.67 -2.04 -1.66
C ASP A 7 -15.27 -2.24 -2.26
N GLY A 8 -15.08 -1.95 -3.54
CA GLY A 8 -13.80 -2.17 -4.24
C GLY A 8 -12.57 -1.50 -3.62
N ARG A 9 -12.72 -0.59 -2.66
CA ARG A 9 -11.61 0.00 -1.91
C ARG A 9 -10.98 -0.97 -0.90
N SER A 10 -11.63 -2.10 -0.59
CA SER A 10 -11.00 -3.21 0.14
C SER A 10 -9.93 -3.90 -0.70
N ASP A 11 -10.18 -4.05 -2.00
CA ASP A 11 -9.23 -4.67 -2.92
C ASP A 11 -8.02 -3.76 -3.13
N ILE A 12 -8.23 -2.45 -3.19
CA ILE A 12 -7.16 -1.44 -3.23
C ILE A 12 -6.25 -1.55 -2.00
N PHE A 13 -6.85 -1.65 -0.80
CA PHE A 13 -6.09 -1.84 0.43
C PHE A 13 -5.27 -3.14 0.39
N SER A 14 -5.90 -4.23 -0.03
CA SER A 14 -5.24 -5.54 -0.10
C SER A 14 -4.12 -5.56 -1.14
N LEU A 15 -4.30 -4.88 -2.28
CA LEU A 15 -3.26 -4.69 -3.28
C LEU A 15 -2.10 -3.84 -2.74
N GLY A 16 -2.38 -2.81 -1.94
CA GLY A 16 -1.37 -2.03 -1.23
C GLY A 16 -0.52 -2.90 -0.29
N VAL A 17 -1.15 -3.83 0.44
CA VAL A 17 -0.45 -4.79 1.31
C VAL A 17 0.45 -5.71 0.50
N VAL A 18 -0.05 -6.27 -0.61
CA VAL A 18 0.73 -7.14 -1.49
C VAL A 18 1.90 -6.37 -2.12
N LEU A 19 1.68 -5.15 -2.59
CA LEU A 19 2.75 -4.32 -3.16
C LEU A 19 3.85 -4.02 -2.15
N PHE A 20 3.48 -3.67 -0.91
CA PHE A 20 4.45 -3.51 0.18
C PHE A 20 5.27 -4.79 0.39
N GLU A 21 4.61 -5.95 0.46
CA GLU A 21 5.28 -7.24 0.69
C GLU A 21 6.20 -7.63 -0.46
N LEU A 22 5.80 -7.40 -1.71
CA LEU A 22 6.63 -7.68 -2.88
C LEU A 22 7.90 -6.82 -2.94
N LEU A 23 7.83 -5.57 -2.47
CA LEU A 23 8.97 -4.65 -2.49
C LEU A 23 9.91 -4.83 -1.30
N THR A 24 9.38 -5.23 -0.14
CA THR A 24 10.14 -5.28 1.11
C THR A 24 10.47 -6.69 1.57
N GLY A 25 9.80 -7.71 1.01
CA GLY A 25 9.86 -9.10 1.45
C GLY A 25 9.14 -9.37 2.79
N GLN A 26 8.42 -8.38 3.34
CA GLN A 26 7.77 -8.46 4.65
C GLN A 26 6.35 -7.89 4.59
N LYS A 27 5.43 -8.40 5.40
CA LYS A 27 4.08 -7.81 5.50
C LYS A 27 4.11 -6.51 6.30
N PRO A 28 3.29 -5.50 5.92
CA PRO A 28 3.20 -4.25 6.67
C PRO A 28 2.58 -4.43 8.07
N PHE A 29 1.79 -5.49 8.27
CA PHE A 29 1.15 -5.82 9.55
C PHE A 29 1.35 -7.31 9.85
N MET A 30 1.85 -7.63 11.03
CA MET A 30 2.06 -8.99 11.50
C MET A 30 1.78 -9.08 13.00
N ALA A 31 1.12 -10.16 13.42
CA ALA A 31 0.93 -10.50 14.83
C ALA A 31 0.81 -12.02 14.99
N SER A 32 1.05 -12.51 16.21
CA SER A 32 0.94 -13.93 16.56
C SER A 32 -0.51 -14.43 16.67
N ASP A 33 -1.45 -13.53 16.87
CA ASP A 33 -2.87 -13.84 17.00
C ASP A 33 -3.72 -12.93 16.11
N ILE A 34 -4.90 -13.44 15.73
CA ILE A 34 -5.80 -12.78 14.79
C ILE A 34 -6.38 -11.47 15.36
N THR A 35 -6.62 -11.40 16.66
CA THR A 35 -7.23 -10.22 17.29
C THR A 35 -6.27 -9.03 17.22
N THR A 36 -5.01 -9.25 17.58
CA THR A 36 -3.96 -8.25 17.46
C THR A 36 -3.74 -7.85 16.02
N LEU A 37 -3.69 -8.82 15.09
CA LEU A 37 -3.53 -8.53 13.66
C LEU A 37 -4.67 -7.62 13.14
N MET A 38 -5.91 -7.91 13.51
CA MET A 38 -7.06 -7.09 13.12
C MET A 38 -7.00 -5.69 13.72
N TYR A 39 -6.52 -5.56 14.96
CA TYR A 39 -6.27 -4.25 15.57
C TYR A 39 -5.22 -3.46 14.79
N LEU A 40 -4.06 -4.05 14.48
CA LEU A 40 -2.99 -3.41 13.70
C LEU A 40 -3.49 -2.94 12.34
N ILE A 41 -4.21 -3.81 11.60
CA ILE A 41 -4.77 -3.47 10.30
C ILE A 41 -5.76 -2.30 10.42
N ALA A 42 -6.58 -2.26 11.47
CA ALA A 42 -7.61 -1.24 11.63
C ALA A 42 -7.08 0.11 12.16
N GLN A 43 -6.05 0.11 12.99
CA GLN A 43 -5.66 1.29 13.79
C GLN A 43 -4.23 1.76 13.53
N GLU A 44 -3.28 0.84 13.41
CA GLU A 44 -1.86 1.22 13.38
C GLU A 44 -1.39 1.58 11.98
N PRO A 45 -0.60 2.65 11.79
CA PRO A 45 -0.01 2.95 10.49
C PRO A 45 0.92 1.81 10.06
N HIS A 46 1.04 1.56 8.75
CA HIS A 46 2.09 0.67 8.26
C HIS A 46 3.46 1.35 8.42
N PRO A 47 4.55 0.59 8.59
CA PRO A 47 5.89 1.15 8.54
C PRO A 47 6.19 1.71 7.15
N SER A 48 7.17 2.61 7.06
CA SER A 48 7.69 3.06 5.78
C SER A 48 8.35 1.87 5.05
N PRO A 49 8.01 1.58 3.78
CA PRO A 49 8.75 0.58 3.02
C PRO A 49 10.22 0.98 2.84
N ARG A 50 10.52 2.29 2.85
CA ARG A 50 11.87 2.83 2.73
C ARG A 50 12.72 2.69 3.99
N SER A 51 12.12 2.42 5.15
CA SER A 51 12.89 2.01 6.34
C SER A 51 13.42 0.58 6.24
N ILE A 52 12.84 -0.23 5.35
CA ILE A 52 13.28 -1.61 5.07
C ILE A 52 14.23 -1.63 3.87
N ASP A 53 13.82 -1.00 2.77
CA ASP A 53 14.64 -0.84 1.56
C ASP A 53 14.67 0.64 1.11
N PRO A 54 15.75 1.38 1.43
CA PRO A 54 15.91 2.78 1.05
C PRO A 54 15.96 3.04 -0.47
N SER A 55 16.19 2.00 -1.29
CA SER A 55 16.22 2.11 -2.75
C SER A 55 14.83 2.31 -3.36
N ILE A 56 13.77 1.99 -2.61
CA ILE A 56 12.39 2.20 -3.04
C ILE A 56 12.15 3.69 -3.28
N PRO A 57 11.68 4.10 -4.48
CA PRO A 57 11.40 5.50 -4.78
C PRO A 57 10.33 6.09 -3.85
N LEU A 58 10.54 7.33 -3.41
CA LEU A 58 9.58 8.05 -2.54
C LEU A 58 8.16 8.09 -3.11
N VAL A 59 8.02 8.18 -4.43
CA VAL A 59 6.72 8.16 -5.11
C VAL A 59 5.99 6.83 -4.94
N VAL A 60 6.70 5.69 -4.86
CA VAL A 60 6.11 4.37 -4.63
C VAL A 60 5.61 4.25 -3.20
N GLU A 61 6.39 4.74 -2.22
CA GLU A 61 5.93 4.87 -0.83
C GLU A 61 4.62 5.67 -0.75
N LYS A 62 4.53 6.82 -1.43
CA LYS A 62 3.30 7.63 -1.44
C LYS A 62 2.09 6.91 -2.06
N ILE A 63 2.31 6.02 -3.03
CA ILE A 63 1.24 5.19 -3.60
C ILE A 63 0.76 4.16 -2.56
N ILE A 64 1.69 3.53 -1.83
CA ILE A 64 1.38 2.59 -0.76
C ILE A 64 0.66 3.28 0.40
N ASP A 65 1.16 4.45 0.86
CA ASP A 65 0.53 5.28 1.89
C ASP A 65 -0.96 5.49 1.58
N LYS A 66 -1.24 5.96 0.35
CA LYS A 66 -2.61 6.23 -0.09
C LYS A 66 -3.47 4.96 -0.20
N ALA A 67 -2.91 3.84 -0.62
CA ALA A 67 -3.67 2.58 -0.70
C ALA A 67 -4.01 2.03 0.70
N LEU A 68 -3.12 2.25 1.68
CA LEU A 68 -3.21 1.72 3.04
C LEU A 68 -3.82 2.69 4.07
N GLU A 69 -4.39 3.81 3.61
CA GLU A 69 -5.18 4.71 4.43
C GLU A 69 -6.26 3.95 5.21
N LYS A 70 -6.40 4.26 6.51
CA LYS A 70 -7.36 3.55 7.37
C LYS A 70 -8.79 3.92 7.04
N ASP A 71 -9.02 5.18 6.74
CA ASP A 71 -10.29 5.65 6.20
C ASP A 71 -10.40 5.32 4.70
N PRO A 72 -11.38 4.49 4.27
CA PRO A 72 -11.61 4.22 2.86
C PRO A 72 -11.84 5.47 1.99
N ASP A 73 -12.34 6.57 2.57
CA ASP A 73 -12.58 7.82 1.83
C ASP A 73 -11.26 8.54 1.47
N ASN A 74 -10.17 8.26 2.20
CA ASN A 74 -8.83 8.78 1.92
C ASN A 74 -8.04 7.91 0.94
N ARG A 75 -8.51 6.69 0.65
CA ARG A 75 -7.88 5.80 -0.32
C ARG A 75 -8.07 6.28 -1.76
N TYR A 76 -7.43 5.57 -2.69
CA TYR A 76 -7.90 5.59 -4.08
C TYR A 76 -9.37 5.15 -4.12
N GLN A 77 -10.20 5.93 -4.81
CA GLN A 77 -11.62 5.63 -4.95
C GLN A 77 -11.85 4.63 -6.09
N ARG A 78 -10.90 4.51 -7.01
CA ARG A 78 -10.93 3.54 -8.12
C ARG A 78 -9.54 2.95 -8.35
N ALA A 79 -9.49 1.64 -8.63
CA ALA A 79 -8.23 0.91 -8.78
C ALA A 79 -7.39 1.37 -9.98
N ASP A 80 -8.02 1.90 -11.03
CA ASP A 80 -7.33 2.43 -12.19
C ASP A 80 -6.50 3.69 -11.88
N GLN A 81 -6.87 4.47 -10.86
CA GLN A 81 -6.08 5.60 -10.39
C GLN A 81 -4.72 5.13 -9.82
N MET A 82 -4.74 4.06 -9.02
CA MET A 82 -3.51 3.45 -8.50
C MET A 82 -2.67 2.88 -9.64
N ALA A 83 -3.31 2.20 -10.60
CA ALA A 83 -2.63 1.64 -11.76
C ALA A 83 -1.99 2.72 -12.66
N GLU A 84 -2.67 3.85 -12.87
CA GLU A 84 -2.13 5.00 -13.60
C GLU A 84 -0.88 5.57 -12.94
N HIS A 85 -0.91 5.75 -11.62
CA HIS A 85 0.25 6.22 -10.87
C HIS A 85 1.44 5.25 -10.97
N LEU A 86 1.20 3.95 -10.80
CA LEU A 86 2.25 2.93 -10.95
C LEU A 86 2.85 2.92 -12.36
N ARG A 87 2.02 3.01 -13.41
CA ARG A 87 2.50 3.07 -14.81
C ARG A 87 3.38 4.29 -15.06
N ARG A 88 3.02 5.45 -14.50
CA ARG A 88 3.85 6.66 -14.61
C ARG A 88 5.21 6.48 -13.94
N VAL A 89 5.25 5.82 -12.77
CA VAL A 89 6.51 5.50 -12.09
C VAL A 89 7.36 4.57 -12.94
N ILE A 90 6.79 3.48 -13.46
CA ILE A 90 7.51 2.51 -14.30
C ILE A 90 8.08 3.20 -15.54
N ALA A 91 7.26 3.97 -16.27
CA ALA A 91 7.71 4.71 -17.44
C ALA A 91 8.88 5.63 -17.10
N LYS A 92 8.84 6.31 -15.94
CA LYS A 92 9.93 7.18 -15.51
C LYS A 92 11.20 6.42 -15.15
N LEU A 93 11.07 5.24 -14.52
CA LEU A 93 12.21 4.39 -14.18
C LEU A 93 12.86 3.83 -15.45
N ASP A 94 12.06 3.42 -16.44
CA ASP A 94 12.56 2.93 -17.73
C ASP A 94 13.32 4.02 -18.49
N GLU A 95 12.82 5.27 -18.50
CA GLU A 95 13.53 6.42 -19.06
C GLU A 95 14.90 6.63 -18.41
N LEU A 96 14.99 6.49 -17.08
CA LEU A 96 16.23 6.70 -16.34
C LEU A 96 17.22 5.54 -16.51
N ALA A 97 16.73 4.31 -16.70
CA ALA A 97 17.57 3.13 -16.91
C ALA A 97 18.18 3.08 -18.32
N GLN A 98 17.62 3.83 -19.28
CA GLN A 98 18.12 3.94 -20.66
C GLN A 98 19.11 5.10 -20.87
N GLN A 99 19.38 5.89 -19.82
CA GLN A 99 20.35 7.00 -19.82
C GLN A 99 21.67 6.57 -19.17
#